data_AF-A0A1S3Q895-F1
#
_entry.id   AF-A0A1S3Q895-F1
#
_cell.length_a   1.000
_cell.length_b   1.000
_cell.length_c   1.000
_cell.angle_alpha   90.00
_cell.angle_beta   90.00
_cell.angle_gamma   90.00
#
_symmetry.space_group_name_H-M   'P 1'
#
loop_
_entity.id
_entity.type
_entity.pdbx_description
1 polymer ?
#
loop_
_entity_poly.entity_id
_entity_poly.type
_entity_poly.pdbx_seq_one_letter_code
_entity_poly.pdbx_strand_id
1 'polypeptide(L)'
;MTSSLSDNAGVPTPGDLISIYCRCRGIPSSLPQLNFYLALSVFKMAGIAQGIYVRHLLCNASAPNAAQFGQSVEPLAQVGLQIAQRRWWPTGKQSVAWP
;
A
#
# COMPACT_ATOMS: atom_id res chain seq x y z
N MET A 1 28.98 22.74 10.86
CA MET A 1 27.67 23.42 10.88
C MET A 1 26.98 23.11 9.57
N THR A 2 26.09 22.10 9.60
CA THR A 2 24.65 22.20 9.24
C THR A 2 24.41 22.30 7.73
N SER A 3 23.61 21.47 7.06
CA SER A 3 22.74 20.34 7.41
C SER A 3 22.15 19.92 6.06
N SER A 4 22.39 18.70 5.61
CA SER A 4 21.84 18.23 4.33
C SER A 4 20.32 18.04 4.48
N LEU A 5 19.57 18.93 3.84
CA LEU A 5 18.12 18.88 3.70
C LEU A 5 17.72 17.67 2.84
N SER A 6 17.20 16.60 3.45
CA SER A 6 16.34 15.59 2.78
C SER A 6 15.79 14.61 3.81
N ASP A 7 14.73 14.99 4.53
CA ASP A 7 13.68 14.05 4.93
C ASP A 7 12.46 14.81 5.49
N ASN A 8 11.28 14.40 5.07
CA ASN A 8 9.99 15.08 5.30
C ASN A 8 9.69 15.15 6.82
N ALA A 9 9.97 16.29 7.47
CA ALA A 9 10.16 16.47 8.93
C ALA A 9 8.93 16.27 9.85
N GLY A 10 8.22 15.15 9.72
CA GLY A 10 7.09 14.78 10.57
C GLY A 10 6.29 13.55 10.12
N VAL A 11 6.59 12.97 8.96
CA VAL A 11 5.91 11.76 8.48
C VAL A 11 6.73 10.52 8.86
N PRO A 12 6.17 9.56 9.62
CA PRO A 12 6.87 8.34 9.97
C PRO A 12 7.17 7.49 8.73
N THR A 13 8.31 6.78 8.75
CA THR A 13 8.63 5.83 7.66
C THR A 13 7.66 4.64 7.69
N PRO A 14 7.54 3.86 6.60
CA PRO A 14 6.73 2.64 6.61
C PRO A 14 7.13 1.65 7.73
N GLY A 15 8.42 1.55 8.05
CA GLY A 15 8.92 0.74 9.15
C GLY A 15 8.46 1.27 10.52
N ASP A 16 8.51 2.58 10.72
CA ASP A 16 8.02 3.23 11.94
C ASP A 16 6.52 3.01 12.11
N LEU A 17 5.74 3.15 11.04
CA LEU A 17 4.29 2.91 11.05
C LEU A 17 3.95 1.48 11.46
N ILE A 18 4.67 0.48 10.92
CA ILE A 18 4.49 -0.92 11.30
C ILE A 18 4.83 -1.12 12.78
N SER A 19 5.94 -0.55 13.24
CA SER A 19 6.37 -0.66 14.65
C SER A 19 5.35 -0.04 15.62
N ILE A 20 4.86 1.17 15.31
CA ILE A 20 3.81 1.86 16.07
C ILE A 20 2.54 1.01 16.09
N TYR A 21 2.10 0.52 14.93
CA TYR A 21 0.92 -0.33 14.83
C TYR A 21 1.05 -1.60 15.67
N CYS A 22 2.17 -2.31 15.56
CA CYS A 22 2.41 -3.53 16.32
C CYS A 22 2.42 -3.28 17.83
N ARG A 23 3.07 -2.19 18.28
CA ARG A 23 3.07 -1.76 19.68
C ARG A 23 1.66 -1.48 20.19
N CYS A 24 0.87 -0.71 19.45
CA CYS A 24 -0.51 -0.38 19.82
C CYS A 24 -1.42 -1.61 19.86
N ARG A 25 -1.15 -2.62 19.02
CA ARG A 25 -1.94 -3.85 18.93
C ARG A 25 -1.44 -4.98 19.83
N GLY A 26 -0.30 -4.81 20.51
CA GLY A 26 0.31 -5.85 21.35
C GLY A 26 0.76 -7.09 20.57
N ILE A 27 1.13 -6.93 19.30
CA ILE A 27 1.57 -8.02 18.42
C ILE A 27 3.09 -7.93 18.13
N PRO A 28 3.73 -9.01 17.63
CA PRO A 28 5.15 -8.99 17.30
C PRO A 28 5.53 -7.87 16.33
N SER A 29 6.77 -7.37 16.44
CA SER A 29 7.30 -6.24 15.67
C SER A 29 7.49 -6.51 14.16
N SER A 30 7.13 -7.71 13.69
CA SER A 30 7.19 -8.10 12.29
C SER A 30 5.81 -8.55 11.78
N LEU A 31 5.41 -8.02 10.62
CA LEU A 31 4.24 -8.50 9.88
C LEU A 31 4.72 -9.37 8.71
N PRO A 32 4.69 -10.71 8.84
CA PRO A 32 5.02 -11.59 7.71
C PRO A 32 4.03 -11.35 6.57
N GLN A 33 4.52 -11.46 5.32
CA GLN A 33 3.71 -11.33 4.11
C GLN A 33 3.03 -9.97 3.90
N LEU A 34 3.58 -8.86 4.42
CA LEU A 34 3.01 -7.51 4.22
C LEU A 34 2.73 -7.18 2.74
N ASN A 35 3.59 -7.63 1.81
CA ASN A 35 3.38 -7.45 0.37
C ASN A 35 2.05 -8.06 -0.11
N PHE A 36 1.61 -9.19 0.44
CA PHE A 36 0.31 -9.77 0.10
C PHE A 36 -0.84 -8.82 0.47
N TYR A 37 -0.83 -8.30 1.70
CA TYR A 37 -1.88 -7.39 2.18
C TYR A 37 -1.88 -6.06 1.42
N LEU A 38 -0.70 -5.54 1.10
CA LEU A 38 -0.55 -4.34 0.27
C LEU A 38 -1.05 -4.58 -1.16
N ALA A 39 -0.61 -5.66 -1.79
CA ALA A 39 -1.07 -6.04 -3.14
C ALA A 39 -2.58 -6.22 -3.19
N LEU A 40 -3.17 -6.93 -2.22
CA LEU A 40 -4.61 -7.12 -2.11
C LEU A 40 -5.34 -5.79 -1.93
N SER A 41 -4.80 -4.88 -1.12
CA SER A 41 -5.41 -3.56 -0.91
C SER A 41 -5.43 -2.73 -2.20
N VAL A 42 -4.33 -2.70 -2.95
CA VAL A 42 -4.25 -1.99 -4.23
C VAL A 42 -5.16 -2.67 -5.28
N PHE A 43 -5.18 -3.99 -5.33
CA PHE A 43 -6.08 -4.74 -6.22
C PHE A 43 -7.56 -4.44 -5.93
N LYS A 44 -7.95 -4.34 -4.66
CA LYS A 44 -9.30 -3.91 -4.27
C LYS A 44 -9.61 -2.50 -4.76
N MET A 45 -8.65 -1.57 -4.70
CA MET A 45 -8.83 -0.23 -5.26
C MET A 45 -9.06 -0.28 -6.77
N ALA A 46 -8.34 -1.12 -7.52
CA ALA A 46 -8.57 -1.33 -8.94
C ALA A 46 -10.00 -1.85 -9.21
N GLY A 47 -10.47 -2.84 -8.43
CA GLY A 47 -11.83 -3.37 -8.53
C GLY A 47 -12.91 -2.33 -8.22
N ILE A 48 -12.69 -1.46 -7.22
CA ILE A 48 -13.60 -0.35 -6.91
C ILE A 48 -13.65 0.65 -8.08
N ALA A 49 -12.49 1.06 -8.60
CA ALA A 49 -12.40 1.96 -9.74
C ALA A 49 -13.12 1.38 -10.98
N GLN A 50 -12.91 0.09 -11.26
CA GLN A 50 -13.58 -0.62 -12.36
C GLN A 50 -15.10 -0.66 -12.14
N GLY A 51 -15.56 -0.94 -10.92
CA GLY A 51 -16.98 -0.95 -10.58
C GLY A 51 -17.64 0.42 -10.73
N ILE A 52 -16.91 1.52 -10.48
CA ILE A 52 -17.38 2.89 -10.75
C ILE A 52 -17.46 3.12 -12.27
N TYR A 53 -16.41 2.77 -13.00
CA TYR A 53 -16.33 2.95 -14.45
C TYR A 53 -17.42 2.16 -15.21
N VAL A 54 -17.65 0.90 -14.84
CA VAL A 54 -18.73 0.09 -15.45
C VAL A 54 -20.11 0.72 -15.19
N ARG A 55 -20.37 1.21 -13.97
CA ARG A 55 -21.62 1.93 -13.67
C ARG A 55 -21.76 3.20 -14.51
N HIS A 56 -20.67 3.89 -14.82
CA HIS A 56 -20.68 5.03 -15.73
C HIS A 56 -21.07 4.62 -17.15
N LEU A 57 -20.47 3.55 -17.69
CA LEU A 57 -20.80 3.03 -19.04
C LEU A 57 -22.27 2.60 -19.15
N LEU A 58 -22.87 2.14 -18.05
CA LEU A 58 -24.29 1.79 -17.96
C LEU A 58 -25.21 3.00 -17.68
N CYS A 59 -24.70 4.23 -17.76
CA CYS A 59 -25.42 5.46 -17.43
C CYS A 59 -26.06 5.45 -16.02
N ASN A 60 -25.44 4.73 -15.08
CA ASN A 60 -25.92 4.49 -13.72
C ASN A 60 -24.88 4.89 -12.65
N ALA A 61 -24.05 5.87 -12.96
CA ALA A 61 -23.13 6.48 -11.99
C ALA A 61 -23.64 7.86 -11.58
N SER A 62 -23.78 8.10 -10.28
CA SER A 62 -24.24 9.39 -9.74
C SER A 62 -23.18 10.48 -9.78
N ALA A 63 -21.90 10.12 -9.88
CA ALA A 63 -20.78 11.06 -9.82
C ALA A 63 -20.38 11.54 -11.24
N PRO A 64 -20.20 12.86 -11.46
CA PRO A 64 -19.89 13.41 -12.78
C PRO A 64 -18.49 13.02 -13.28
N ASN A 65 -17.57 12.69 -12.36
CA ASN A 65 -16.21 12.25 -12.68
C ASN A 65 -16.07 10.72 -12.79
N ALA A 66 -17.18 9.96 -12.77
CA ALA A 66 -17.13 8.49 -12.79
C ALA A 66 -16.40 7.92 -14.02
N ALA A 67 -16.43 8.61 -15.15
CA ALA A 67 -15.69 8.25 -16.37
C ALA A 67 -14.17 8.18 -16.14
N GLN A 68 -13.62 9.07 -15.31
CA GLN A 68 -12.18 9.21 -15.09
C GLN A 68 -11.59 8.00 -14.35
N PHE A 69 -12.41 7.27 -13.58
CA PHE A 69 -11.96 6.11 -12.83
C PHE A 69 -11.47 4.96 -13.72
N GLY A 70 -11.93 4.87 -14.97
CA GLY A 70 -11.43 3.89 -15.93
C GLY A 70 -9.92 4.01 -16.17
N GLN A 71 -9.37 5.23 -16.10
CA GLN A 71 -7.94 5.50 -16.27
C GLN A 71 -7.10 4.99 -15.09
N SER A 72 -7.71 4.78 -13.92
CA SER A 72 -7.03 4.30 -12.72
C SER A 72 -6.99 2.78 -12.61
N VAL A 73 -7.83 2.06 -13.35
CA VAL A 73 -8.02 0.61 -13.19
C VAL A 73 -6.75 -0.16 -13.52
N GLU A 74 -6.21 0.04 -14.72
CA GLU A 74 -5.01 -0.66 -15.17
C GLU A 74 -3.78 -0.30 -14.34
N PRO A 75 -3.46 0.98 -14.06
CA PRO A 75 -2.32 1.33 -13.21
C PRO A 75 -2.40 0.70 -11.82
N LEU A 76 -3.57 0.71 -11.18
CA LEU A 76 -3.75 0.08 -9.87
C LEU A 76 -3.57 -1.43 -9.94
N ALA A 77 -4.15 -2.10 -10.96
CA ALA A 77 -3.99 -3.54 -11.13
C ALA A 77 -2.52 -3.93 -11.36
N GLN A 78 -1.80 -3.16 -12.19
CA GLN A 78 -0.37 -3.36 -12.44
C GLN A 78 0.47 -3.16 -11.17
N VAL A 79 0.23 -2.10 -10.40
CA VAL A 79 0.94 -1.85 -9.13
C VAL A 79 0.66 -2.98 -8.13
N GLY A 80 -0.59 -3.43 -8.01
CA GLY A 80 -0.96 -4.57 -7.16
C GLY A 80 -0.18 -5.84 -7.55
N LEU A 81 -0.12 -6.15 -8.85
CA LEU A 81 0.64 -7.28 -9.37
C LEU A 81 2.14 -7.16 -9.09
N GLN A 82 2.72 -5.98 -9.32
CA GLN A 82 4.13 -5.73 -9.03
C GLN A 82 4.44 -5.93 -7.55
N ILE A 83 3.58 -5.45 -6.64
CA ILE A 83 3.77 -5.64 -5.20
C ILE A 83 3.67 -7.13 -4.84
N ALA A 84 2.73 -7.87 -5.42
CA ALA A 84 2.58 -9.31 -5.18
C ALA A 84 3.81 -10.11 -5.63
N GLN A 85 4.45 -9.69 -6.73
CA GLN A 85 5.65 -10.34 -7.28
C GLN A 85 6.94 -9.93 -6.57
N ARG A 86 6.95 -8.84 -5.80
CA ARG A 86 8.13 -8.43 -5.04
C ARG A 86 8.43 -9.49 -3.98
N ARG A 87 9.59 -10.13 -4.12
CA ARG A 87 10.19 -10.92 -3.04
C ARG A 87 10.32 -10.00 -1.81
N TRP A 88 9.87 -10.52 -0.68
CA TRP A 88 9.83 -9.84 0.62
C TRP A 88 11.06 -8.94 0.86
N TRP A 89 10.81 -7.70 1.31
CA TRP A 89 11.85 -6.73 1.66
C TRP A 89 12.52 -7.15 2.98
N PRO A 90 13.83 -7.43 3.01
CA PRO A 90 14.55 -7.63 4.25
C PRO A 90 14.84 -6.25 4.85
N THR A 91 13.99 -5.77 5.76
CA THR A 91 14.38 -4.62 6.59
C THR A 91 15.55 -5.04 7.47
N GLY A 92 16.63 -4.23 7.41
CA GLY A 92 17.93 -4.54 8.00
C GLY A 92 17.92 -4.83 9.51
N LYS A 93 18.97 -5.57 9.90
CA LYS A 93 19.34 -6.10 11.23
C LYS A 93 18.40 -7.17 11.81
N GLN A 94 18.55 -8.39 11.29
CA GLN A 94 18.45 -9.57 12.13
C GLN A 94 19.69 -9.61 13.04
N SER A 95 19.50 -9.31 14.32
CA SER A 95 20.38 -9.82 15.37
C SER A 95 19.50 -10.24 16.53
N VAL A 96 18.90 -11.41 16.39
CA VAL A 96 18.47 -12.20 17.54
C VAL A 96 19.16 -13.54 17.37
N ALA A 97 20.32 -13.68 17.99
CA ALA A 97 20.89 -14.97 18.31
C ALA A 97 19.93 -15.63 19.29
N TRP A 98 19.27 -16.68 18.85
CA TRP A 98 18.59 -17.62 19.74
C TRP A 98 19.61 -18.63 20.27
N PRO A 99 19.59 -18.99 21.57
CA PRO A 99 20.00 -20.33 22.00
C PRO A 99 18.99 -21.40 21.56
#